data_AF-A0A540L252-F1
#
_entry.id   AF-A0A540L252-F1
#
_cell.length_a   1.000
_cell.length_b   1.000
_cell.length_c   1.000
_cell.angle_alpha   90.00
_cell.angle_beta   90.00
_cell.angle_gamma   90.00
#
_symmetry.space_group_name_H-M   'P 1'
#
loop_
_entity.id
_entity.type
_entity.pdbx_description
1 polymer ?
#
loop_
_entity_poly.entity_id
_entity_poly.type
_entity_poly.pdbx_seq_one_letter_code
_entity_poly.pdbx_strand_id
1 'polypeptide(L)'
;MAWAVDTVNEIVNKTLRAGVILEKIMGPLSRGHLALRNTNPNDNSFVTFNYFKEPEDLRKCIEGMKTIIDVVNSDAYSKFRYKYMPVEALIDLMLALPLNRRRKHANVTFSLEQFCIDTVLTICHYHGGCRVGRVVDKGYRVPGIDSLRVVDGSTFYRTPGTNPQATVMMLGRHMGQRILHDGLLRGSKKKN
;
A
#
# COMPACT_ATOMS: atom_id res chain seq x y z
N MET A 1 15.37 30.54 -7.61
CA MET A 1 14.53 30.01 -8.71
C MET A 1 15.40 29.50 -9.87
N ALA A 2 16.24 30.32 -10.53
CA ALA A 2 17.08 29.88 -11.66
C ALA A 2 18.09 28.77 -11.31
N TRP A 3 18.82 28.89 -10.19
CA TRP A 3 19.81 27.90 -9.76
C TRP A 3 19.26 26.48 -9.52
N ALA A 4 18.02 26.37 -9.02
CA ALA A 4 17.37 25.07 -8.81
C ALA A 4 17.02 24.40 -10.15
N VAL A 5 16.58 25.20 -11.15
CA VAL A 5 16.27 24.71 -12.49
C VAL A 5 17.54 24.28 -13.22
N ASP A 6 18.63 25.04 -13.11
CA ASP A 6 19.92 24.69 -13.74
C ASP A 6 20.53 23.43 -13.12
N THR A 7 20.43 23.28 -11.80
CA THR A 7 20.87 22.06 -11.08
C THR A 7 20.03 20.84 -11.49
N VAL A 8 18.72 21.00 -11.65
CA VAL A 8 17.82 19.93 -12.12
C VAL A 8 18.14 19.56 -13.58
N ASN A 9 18.42 20.54 -14.45
CA ASN A 9 18.77 20.30 -15.85
C ASN A 9 20.15 19.60 -16.00
N GLU A 10 21.14 19.93 -15.18
CA GLU A 10 22.41 19.21 -15.14
C GLU A 10 22.27 17.75 -14.67
N ILE A 11 21.32 17.49 -13.77
CA ILE A 11 21.00 16.15 -13.26
C ILE A 11 20.28 15.30 -14.30
N VAL A 12 19.39 15.90 -15.09
CA VAL A 12 18.66 15.21 -16.17
C VAL A 12 19.59 14.81 -17.33
N ASN A 13 20.65 15.59 -17.60
CA ASN A 13 21.62 15.33 -18.67
C ASN A 13 22.76 14.36 -18.30
N LYS A 14 22.86 13.94 -17.03
CA LYS A 14 23.78 12.87 -16.59
C LYS A 14 22.97 11.63 -16.20
N THR A 15 23.63 10.47 -16.12
CA THR A 15 23.01 9.29 -15.51
C THR A 15 22.70 9.60 -14.04
N LEU A 16 21.46 10.01 -13.77
CA LEU A 16 20.99 10.28 -12.43
C LEU A 16 21.06 8.98 -11.61
N ARG A 17 21.94 8.96 -10.61
CA ARG A 17 21.91 7.94 -9.57
C ARG A 17 20.90 8.40 -8.53
N ALA A 18 19.70 7.85 -8.60
CA ALA A 18 18.63 8.14 -7.66
C ALA A 18 18.22 6.89 -6.89
N GLY A 19 17.80 7.10 -5.65
CA GLY A 19 17.13 6.11 -4.82
C GLY A 19 15.83 6.71 -4.29
N VAL A 20 14.86 5.85 -4.00
CA VAL A 20 13.57 6.25 -3.43
C VAL A 20 13.43 5.61 -2.06
N ILE A 21 13.11 6.42 -1.06
CA ILE A 21 12.67 5.93 0.25
C ILE A 21 11.14 5.92 0.24
N LEU A 22 10.56 4.75 0.50
CA LEU A 22 9.11 4.58 0.55
C LEU A 22 8.66 4.40 2.00
N GLU A 23 7.73 5.25 2.43
CA GLU A 23 7.07 5.13 3.73
C GLU A 23 5.79 4.30 3.60
N LYS A 24 5.64 3.28 4.46
CA LYS A 24 4.40 2.50 4.59
C LYS A 24 3.79 2.74 5.95
N ILE A 25 2.54 3.22 5.98
CA ILE A 25 1.76 3.27 7.22
C ILE A 25 1.30 1.85 7.58
N MET A 26 1.73 1.36 8.74
CA MET A 26 1.29 0.09 9.28
C MET A 26 -0.10 0.23 9.92
N GLY A 27 -1.04 -0.60 9.46
CA GLY A 27 -2.39 -0.67 10.03
C GLY A 27 -3.13 0.67 9.99
N PRO A 28 -3.38 1.23 8.78
CA PRO A 28 -4.16 2.45 8.65
C PRO A 28 -5.57 2.28 9.23
N LEU A 29 -6.11 3.35 9.79
CA LEU A 29 -7.48 3.40 10.32
C LEU A 29 -8.50 3.67 9.20
N SER A 30 -8.10 4.49 8.23
CA SER A 30 -8.87 4.83 7.04
C SER A 30 -9.24 3.58 6.25
N ARG A 31 -10.49 3.55 5.76
CA ARG A 31 -11.04 2.41 5.01
C ARG A 31 -11.66 2.85 3.70
N GLY A 32 -11.29 2.14 2.65
CA GLY A 32 -11.91 2.25 1.34
C GLY A 32 -13.21 1.44 1.21
N HIS A 33 -13.83 1.57 0.04
CA HIS A 33 -14.98 0.79 -0.38
C HIS A 33 -14.83 0.37 -1.84
N LEU A 34 -15.16 -0.90 -2.11
CA LEU A 34 -15.15 -1.50 -3.45
C LEU A 34 -16.51 -2.16 -3.66
N ALA A 35 -17.20 -1.80 -4.75
CA ALA A 35 -18.50 -2.36 -5.10
C ALA A 35 -18.64 -2.52 -6.61
N LEU A 36 -19.38 -3.54 -7.03
CA LEU A 36 -19.81 -3.67 -8.42
C LEU A 36 -20.80 -2.54 -8.74
N ARG A 37 -20.71 -1.99 -9.95
CA ARG A 37 -21.67 -0.98 -10.45
C ARG A 37 -22.86 -1.62 -11.14
N ASN A 38 -22.62 -2.76 -11.79
CA ASN A 38 -23.59 -3.54 -12.54
C ASN A 38 -23.11 -4.99 -12.58
N THR A 39 -23.79 -5.83 -13.36
CA THR A 39 -23.48 -7.26 -13.51
C THR A 39 -22.52 -7.57 -14.66
N ASN A 40 -22.09 -6.58 -15.44
CA ASN A 40 -21.15 -6.78 -16.55
C ASN A 40 -19.71 -6.89 -16.01
N PRO A 41 -19.04 -8.04 -16.16
CA PRO A 41 -17.70 -8.24 -15.60
C PRO A 41 -16.60 -7.41 -16.29
N ASN A 42 -16.87 -6.85 -17.48
CA ASN A 42 -15.91 -6.01 -18.20
C ASN A 42 -15.93 -4.54 -17.75
N ASP A 43 -16.96 -4.14 -16.98
CA ASP A 43 -17.09 -2.77 -16.52
C ASP A 43 -16.29 -2.54 -15.23
N ASN A 44 -15.68 -1.36 -15.13
CA ASN A 44 -14.94 -0.99 -13.93
C ASN A 44 -15.85 -0.89 -12.71
N SER A 45 -15.43 -1.53 -11.62
CA SER A 45 -16.05 -1.39 -10.29
C SER A 45 -16.00 0.06 -9.75
N PHE A 46 -16.86 0.36 -8.79
CA PHE A 46 -16.78 1.57 -7.99
C PHE A 46 -15.73 1.38 -6.88
N VAL A 47 -14.72 2.25 -6.83
CA VAL A 47 -13.62 2.18 -5.86
C VAL A 47 -13.44 3.54 -5.18
N THR A 48 -13.33 3.50 -3.86
CA THR A 48 -12.83 4.62 -3.05
C THR A 48 -11.76 4.09 -2.12
N PHE A 49 -10.60 4.75 -2.06
CA PHE A 49 -9.54 4.36 -1.12
C PHE A 49 -9.66 5.07 0.23
N ASN A 50 -10.18 6.31 0.21
CA ASN A 50 -10.30 7.17 1.39
C ASN A 50 -8.98 7.36 2.15
N TYR A 51 -7.86 7.47 1.43
CA TYR A 51 -6.55 7.77 2.06
C TYR A 51 -6.66 9.02 2.93
N PHE A 52 -6.17 8.91 4.17
CA PHE A 52 -6.20 9.99 5.18
C PHE A 52 -7.58 10.48 5.56
N LYS A 53 -8.63 9.66 5.38
CA LYS A 53 -9.96 9.98 5.91
C LYS A 53 -9.95 10.08 7.43
N GLU A 54 -9.19 9.21 8.10
CA GLU A 54 -8.90 9.32 9.53
C GLU A 54 -7.64 10.16 9.73
N PRO A 55 -7.68 11.21 10.56
CA PRO A 55 -6.59 12.16 10.72
C PRO A 55 -5.32 11.53 11.31
N GLU A 56 -5.45 10.44 12.08
CA GLU A 56 -4.32 9.73 12.66
C GLU A 56 -3.40 9.11 11.60
N ASP A 57 -3.94 8.73 10.44
CA ASP A 57 -3.12 8.18 9.36
C ASP A 57 -2.26 9.28 8.72
N LEU A 58 -2.78 10.49 8.58
CA LEU A 58 -2.02 11.64 8.08
C LEU A 58 -0.95 12.05 9.08
N ARG A 59 -1.28 12.07 10.37
CA ARG A 59 -0.33 12.32 11.45
C ARG A 59 0.86 11.34 11.41
N LYS A 60 0.58 10.04 11.20
CA LYS A 60 1.63 9.02 11.04
C LYS A 60 2.53 9.29 9.82
N CYS A 61 1.95 9.69 8.69
CA CYS A 61 2.72 10.07 7.50
C CYS A 61 3.67 11.24 7.80
N ILE A 62 3.18 12.27 8.48
CA ILE A 62 4.01 13.43 8.85
C ILE A 62 5.15 13.02 9.78
N GLU A 63 4.90 12.14 10.76
CA GLU A 63 5.93 11.60 11.66
C GLU A 63 6.97 10.74 10.90
N GLY A 64 6.52 9.91 9.96
CA GLY A 64 7.39 9.11 9.10
C GLY A 64 8.28 9.98 8.21
N MET A 65 7.71 11.02 7.60
CA MET A 65 8.47 11.99 6.80
C MET A 65 9.52 12.75 7.62
N LYS A 66 9.21 13.17 8.85
CA LYS A 66 10.23 13.77 9.74
C LYS A 66 11.39 12.81 10.00
N THR A 67 11.07 11.55 10.27
CA THR A 67 12.09 10.50 10.46
C THR A 67 12.95 10.31 9.21
N ILE A 68 12.34 10.32 8.01
CA ILE A 68 13.07 10.21 6.74
C ILE A 68 14.00 11.41 6.54
N ILE A 69 13.53 12.63 6.84
CA ILE A 69 14.35 13.85 6.75
C ILE A 69 15.56 13.75 7.68
N ASP A 70 15.37 13.30 8.92
CA ASP A 70 16.46 13.09 9.89
C ASP A 70 17.46 12.05 9.39
N VAL A 71 16.98 10.93 8.82
CA VAL A 71 17.84 9.89 8.22
C VAL A 71 18.65 10.46 7.06
N VAL A 72 18.02 11.19 6.13
CA VAL A 72 18.72 11.76 4.97
C VAL A 72 19.76 12.79 5.41
N ASN A 73 19.49 13.57 6.45
CA ASN A 73 20.43 14.57 6.98
C ASN A 73 21.56 13.96 7.82
N SER A 74 21.44 12.70 8.25
CA SER A 74 22.46 12.05 9.08
C SER A 74 23.80 11.85 8.36
N ASP A 75 24.89 11.85 9.14
CA ASP A 75 26.24 11.57 8.64
C ASP A 75 26.35 10.16 8.04
N ALA A 76 25.63 9.18 8.59
CA ALA A 76 25.60 7.81 8.09
C ALA A 76 25.06 7.74 6.65
N TYR A 77 24.11 8.61 6.30
CA TYR A 77 23.50 8.66 4.97
C TYR A 77 24.23 9.59 3.99
N SER A 78 25.24 10.33 4.45
CA SER A 78 25.97 11.33 3.64
C SER A 78 26.54 10.78 2.32
N LYS A 79 26.91 9.49 2.27
CA LYS A 79 27.43 8.81 1.07
C LYS A 79 26.37 8.53 0.00
N PHE A 80 25.09 8.58 0.36
CA PHE A 80 23.95 8.25 -0.51
C PHE A 80 23.15 9.47 -0.97
N ARG A 81 23.55 10.68 -0.57
CA ARG A 81 22.94 11.94 -1.02
C ARG A 81 23.93 12.83 -1.76
N TYR A 82 23.41 13.68 -2.64
CA TYR A 82 24.23 14.71 -3.26
C TYR A 82 24.61 15.77 -2.21
N LYS A 83 25.93 16.01 -2.06
CA LYS A 83 26.50 16.84 -0.98
C LYS A 83 25.85 18.23 -0.86
N TYR A 84 25.51 18.85 -1.99
CA TYR A 84 24.97 20.20 -2.06
C TYR A 84 23.46 20.25 -2.34
N MET A 85 22.77 19.09 -2.30
CA MET A 85 21.33 19.04 -2.50
C MET A 85 20.63 19.03 -1.13
N PRO A 86 19.83 20.06 -0.82
CA PRO A 86 19.02 20.09 0.39
C PRO A 86 17.85 19.11 0.28
N VAL A 87 17.28 18.70 1.42
CA VAL A 87 16.17 17.73 1.45
C VAL A 87 14.91 18.30 0.79
N GLU A 88 14.70 19.60 0.91
CA GLU A 88 13.63 20.35 0.25
C GLU A 88 13.67 20.18 -1.27
N ALA A 89 14.87 20.20 -1.88
CA ALA A 89 15.01 19.97 -3.32
C ALA A 89 14.67 18.52 -3.73
N LEU A 90 14.93 17.54 -2.86
CA LEU A 90 14.52 16.14 -3.09
C LEU A 90 12.99 15.99 -3.00
N ILE A 91 12.37 16.70 -2.07
CA ILE A 91 10.92 16.75 -1.89
C ILE A 91 10.25 17.39 -3.12
N ASP A 92 10.78 18.52 -3.59
CA ASP A 92 10.31 19.19 -4.81
C ASP A 92 10.42 18.28 -6.03
N LEU A 93 11.53 17.53 -6.16
CA LEU A 93 11.70 16.54 -7.21
C LEU A 93 10.62 15.45 -7.13
N MET A 94 10.32 14.93 -5.94
CA MET A 94 9.24 13.95 -5.75
C MET A 94 7.86 14.52 -6.10
N LEU A 95 7.61 15.79 -5.78
CA LEU A 95 6.39 16.50 -6.19
C LEU A 95 6.31 16.75 -7.70
N ALA A 96 7.42 16.78 -8.43
CA ALA A 96 7.41 16.88 -9.89
C ALA A 96 7.08 15.54 -10.57
N LEU A 97 7.41 14.40 -9.96
CA LEU A 97 7.21 13.07 -10.54
C LEU A 97 5.72 12.67 -10.64
N PRO A 98 5.24 12.07 -11.74
CA PRO A 98 3.85 11.64 -11.89
C PRO A 98 3.54 10.34 -11.10
N LEU A 99 3.71 10.38 -9.77
CA LEU A 99 3.57 9.22 -8.87
C LEU A 99 2.14 8.70 -8.76
N ASN A 100 1.16 9.59 -8.90
CA ASN A 100 -0.26 9.26 -8.81
C ASN A 100 -1.07 10.24 -9.67
N ARG A 101 -2.40 10.02 -9.75
CA ARG A 101 -3.34 10.86 -10.50
C ARG A 101 -4.01 11.93 -9.64
N ARG A 102 -3.52 12.20 -8.43
CA ARG A 102 -4.08 13.25 -7.56
C ARG A 102 -3.67 14.61 -8.10
N ARG A 103 -4.57 15.59 -7.93
CA ARG A 103 -4.23 17.00 -8.18
C ARG A 103 -3.22 17.44 -7.13
N LYS A 104 -2.08 17.97 -7.59
CA LYS A 104 -1.04 18.51 -6.71
C LYS A 104 -1.29 19.99 -6.44
N HIS A 105 -0.95 20.42 -5.24
CA HIS A 105 -1.19 21.76 -4.75
C HIS A 105 0.09 22.63 -4.87
N ALA A 106 0.56 22.83 -6.11
CA ALA A 106 1.84 23.49 -6.40
C ALA A 106 1.93 24.98 -5.98
N ASN A 107 0.79 25.63 -5.70
CA ASN A 107 0.73 27.06 -5.35
C ASN A 107 0.52 27.32 -3.85
N VAL A 108 0.59 26.29 -3.01
CA VAL A 108 0.43 26.40 -1.55
C VAL A 108 1.81 26.39 -0.88
N THR A 109 1.98 27.17 0.19
CA THR A 109 3.19 27.10 1.02
C THR A 109 3.45 25.66 1.43
N PHE A 110 4.67 25.18 1.17
CA PHE A 110 5.05 23.80 1.42
C PHE A 110 4.77 23.38 2.88
N SER A 111 4.13 22.22 3.04
CA SER A 111 3.99 21.54 4.33
C SER A 111 4.12 20.02 4.14
N LEU A 112 4.64 19.32 5.16
CA LEU A 112 4.72 17.85 5.14
C LEU A 112 3.34 17.21 5.03
N GLU A 113 2.33 17.86 5.57
CA GLU A 113 0.94 17.44 5.45
C GLU A 113 0.48 17.42 3.99
N GLN A 114 0.69 18.53 3.26
CA GLN A 114 0.30 18.62 1.87
C GLN A 114 1.13 17.66 1.00
N PHE A 115 2.41 17.51 1.30
CA PHE A 115 3.28 16.53 0.65
C PHE A 115 2.73 15.10 0.78
N CYS A 116 2.35 14.69 1.99
CA CYS A 116 1.72 13.39 2.24
C CYS A 116 0.44 13.22 1.41
N ILE A 117 -0.46 14.21 1.43
CA ILE A 117 -1.73 14.18 0.69
C ILE A 117 -1.51 14.07 -0.83
N ASP A 118 -0.54 14.82 -1.36
CA ASP A 118 -0.28 14.91 -2.80
C ASP A 118 0.45 13.68 -3.35
N THR A 119 1.31 13.06 -2.53
CA THR A 119 2.18 11.97 -2.98
C THR A 119 1.67 10.58 -2.60
N VAL A 120 0.70 10.45 -1.68
CA VAL A 120 0.19 9.13 -1.26
C VAL A 120 -0.24 8.26 -2.43
N LEU A 121 0.19 7.01 -2.38
CA LEU A 121 -0.14 5.98 -3.35
C LEU A 121 -0.28 4.62 -2.67
N THR A 122 -0.84 3.68 -3.41
CA THR A 122 -0.86 2.29 -2.99
C THR A 122 0.51 1.63 -3.23
N ILE A 123 0.86 0.70 -2.36
CA ILE A 123 1.95 -0.27 -2.58
C ILE A 123 1.39 -1.68 -2.89
N CYS A 124 0.14 -1.74 -3.38
CA CYS A 124 -0.55 -2.96 -3.81
C CYS A 124 -0.83 -4.00 -2.70
N HIS A 125 -0.93 -3.56 -1.44
CA HIS A 125 -1.21 -4.44 -0.28
C HIS A 125 -2.71 -4.41 0.13
N TYR A 126 -3.63 -4.53 -0.83
CA TYR A 126 -5.07 -4.49 -0.58
C TYR A 126 -5.55 -5.72 0.22
N HIS A 127 -6.55 -5.51 1.09
CA HIS A 127 -7.08 -6.56 1.96
C HIS A 127 -8.47 -6.20 2.52
N GLY A 128 -9.12 -7.18 3.16
CA GLY A 128 -10.29 -6.96 4.00
C GLY A 128 -11.66 -6.96 3.32
N GLY A 129 -11.77 -7.37 2.04
CA GLY A 129 -13.04 -7.50 1.32
C GLY A 129 -13.91 -8.68 1.78
N CYS A 130 -13.31 -9.82 2.13
CA CYS A 130 -14.01 -11.04 2.54
C CYS A 130 -13.55 -11.51 3.92
N ARG A 131 -13.58 -10.61 4.91
CA ARG A 131 -13.06 -10.86 6.27
C ARG A 131 -13.63 -12.13 6.91
N VAL A 132 -12.76 -12.87 7.58
CA VAL A 132 -13.14 -13.99 8.46
C VAL A 132 -14.15 -13.49 9.51
N GLY A 133 -15.11 -14.33 9.89
CA GLY A 133 -16.18 -14.00 10.84
C GLY A 133 -17.20 -12.97 10.36
N ARG A 134 -17.06 -12.44 9.13
CA ARG A 134 -18.01 -11.50 8.52
C ARG A 134 -18.54 -11.97 7.17
N VAL A 135 -17.65 -12.41 6.29
CA VAL A 135 -17.98 -12.90 4.94
C VAL A 135 -17.65 -14.38 4.80
N VAL A 136 -16.57 -14.84 5.42
CA VAL A 136 -16.21 -16.26 5.47
C VAL A 136 -16.11 -16.75 6.91
N ASP A 137 -16.36 -18.03 7.15
CA ASP A 137 -16.19 -18.66 8.45
C ASP A 137 -14.71 -18.95 8.78
N LYS A 138 -14.42 -19.57 9.94
CA LYS A 138 -13.06 -19.96 10.36
C LYS A 138 -12.42 -21.04 9.45
N GLY A 139 -13.22 -21.72 8.64
CA GLY A 139 -12.79 -22.66 7.60
C GLY A 139 -12.70 -22.01 6.22
N TYR A 140 -12.79 -20.68 6.15
CA TYR A 140 -12.79 -19.86 4.94
C TYR A 140 -13.96 -20.13 3.98
N ARG A 141 -15.05 -20.74 4.47
CA ARG A 141 -16.25 -21.04 3.69
C ARG A 141 -17.19 -19.84 3.68
N VAL A 142 -17.89 -19.64 2.57
CA VAL A 142 -18.95 -18.64 2.47
C VAL A 142 -20.22 -19.21 3.11
N PRO A 143 -20.77 -18.59 4.18
CA PRO A 143 -21.99 -19.08 4.83
C PRO A 143 -23.15 -19.22 3.84
N GLY A 144 -23.87 -20.34 3.91
CA GLY A 144 -24.97 -20.65 3.00
C GLY A 144 -24.56 -21.26 1.65
N ILE A 145 -23.27 -21.44 1.39
CA ILE A 145 -22.77 -22.05 0.14
C ILE A 145 -21.77 -23.17 0.47
N ASP A 146 -22.15 -24.42 0.18
CA ASP A 146 -21.39 -25.59 0.65
C ASP A 146 -19.99 -25.76 0.03
N SER A 147 -19.84 -25.38 -1.23
CA SER A 147 -18.64 -25.68 -2.04
C SER A 147 -17.83 -24.43 -2.40
N LEU A 148 -18.02 -23.32 -1.67
CA LEU A 148 -17.32 -22.06 -1.95
C LEU A 148 -16.45 -21.61 -0.77
N ARG A 149 -15.22 -21.23 -1.08
CA ARG A 149 -14.26 -20.63 -0.14
C ARG A 149 -13.56 -19.43 -0.78
N VAL A 150 -13.10 -18.50 0.04
CA VAL A 150 -12.22 -17.39 -0.37
C VAL A 150 -10.92 -17.52 0.39
N VAL A 151 -9.79 -17.64 -0.30
CA VAL A 151 -8.47 -17.87 0.30
C VAL A 151 -7.43 -16.94 -0.35
N ASP A 152 -7.50 -15.66 0.00
CA ASP A 152 -6.57 -14.63 -0.44
C ASP A 152 -6.47 -13.49 0.61
N GLY A 153 -5.76 -12.41 0.26
CA GLY A 153 -5.59 -11.24 1.14
C GLY A 153 -6.89 -10.52 1.52
N SER A 154 -8.00 -10.72 0.79
CA SER A 154 -9.29 -10.12 1.13
C SER A 154 -9.81 -10.61 2.49
N THR A 155 -9.33 -11.76 2.97
CA THR A 155 -9.76 -12.37 4.23
C THR A 155 -9.09 -11.77 5.46
N PHE A 156 -8.02 -10.98 5.28
CA PHE A 156 -7.26 -10.40 6.38
C PHE A 156 -8.01 -9.27 7.09
N TYR A 157 -7.89 -9.19 8.42
CA TYR A 157 -8.38 -8.06 9.20
C TYR A 157 -7.47 -6.83 9.09
N ARG A 158 -6.17 -7.05 9.01
CA ARG A 158 -5.09 -6.06 8.85
C ARG A 158 -4.02 -6.68 7.96
N THR A 159 -3.34 -5.88 7.12
CA THR A 159 -2.16 -6.36 6.39
C THR A 159 -1.08 -6.84 7.37
N PRO A 160 -0.41 -7.96 7.10
CA PRO A 160 0.84 -8.32 7.76
C PRO A 160 1.86 -7.17 7.74
N GLY A 161 2.80 -7.15 8.70
CA GLY A 161 3.70 -6.01 8.91
C GLY A 161 4.54 -5.62 7.67
N THR A 162 4.97 -6.60 6.89
CA THR A 162 5.81 -6.44 5.68
C THR A 162 4.99 -6.63 4.38
N ASN A 163 5.65 -6.98 3.27
CA ASN A 163 5.02 -7.43 2.03
C ASN A 163 4.16 -8.69 2.28
N PRO A 164 2.84 -8.68 1.97
CA PRO A 164 1.95 -9.79 2.27
C PRO A 164 2.15 -11.01 1.37
N GLN A 165 3.01 -10.96 0.33
CA GLN A 165 3.19 -12.06 -0.62
C GLN A 165 3.44 -13.40 0.07
N ALA A 166 4.45 -13.48 0.95
CA ALA A 166 4.77 -14.71 1.67
C ALA A 166 3.61 -15.19 2.55
N THR A 167 2.89 -14.25 3.19
CA THR A 167 1.71 -14.56 4.01
C THR A 167 0.58 -15.16 3.17
N VAL A 168 0.30 -14.58 2.00
CA VAL A 168 -0.75 -15.08 1.08
C VAL A 168 -0.38 -16.45 0.53
N MET A 169 0.88 -16.67 0.14
CA MET A 169 1.38 -17.97 -0.31
C MET A 169 1.23 -19.04 0.78
N MET A 170 1.63 -18.74 2.01
CA MET A 170 1.49 -19.63 3.16
C MET A 170 0.02 -19.94 3.46
N LEU A 171 -0.86 -18.93 3.43
CA LEU A 171 -2.29 -19.11 3.60
C LEU A 171 -2.85 -20.11 2.57
N GLY A 172 -2.52 -19.89 1.29
CA GLY A 172 -2.92 -20.78 0.20
C GLY A 172 -2.43 -22.21 0.41
N ARG A 173 -1.15 -22.38 0.76
CA ARG A 173 -0.58 -23.70 1.05
C ARG A 173 -1.29 -24.40 2.21
N HIS A 174 -1.44 -23.71 3.34
CA HIS A 174 -2.06 -24.25 4.55
C HIS A 174 -3.51 -24.66 4.28
N MET A 175 -4.30 -23.80 3.66
CA MET A 175 -5.69 -24.11 3.35
C MET A 175 -5.84 -25.21 2.30
N GLY A 176 -4.94 -25.26 1.30
CA GLY A 176 -4.90 -26.35 0.34
C GLY A 176 -4.69 -27.71 1.01
N GLN A 177 -3.75 -27.82 1.95
CA GLN A 177 -3.54 -29.05 2.72
C GLN A 177 -4.78 -29.44 3.54
N ARG A 178 -5.41 -28.46 4.19
CA ARG A 178 -6.62 -28.71 4.99
C ARG A 178 -7.80 -29.19 4.13
N ILE A 179 -7.99 -28.62 2.94
CA ILE A 179 -9.05 -29.04 2.02
C ILE A 179 -8.84 -30.50 1.58
N LEU A 180 -7.61 -30.88 1.25
CA LEU A 180 -7.28 -32.27 0.89
C LEU A 180 -7.55 -33.23 2.06
N HIS A 181 -7.11 -32.87 3.27
CA HIS A 181 -7.32 -33.66 4.47
C HIS A 181 -8.82 -33.82 4.81
N ASP A 182 -9.59 -32.74 4.78
CA ASP A 182 -11.05 -32.77 4.99
C ASP A 182 -11.76 -33.65 3.94
N GLY A 183 -11.29 -33.62 2.69
CA GLY A 183 -11.79 -34.46 1.61
C GLY A 183 -11.57 -35.95 1.87
N LEU A 184 -10.38 -36.33 2.31
CA LEU A 184 -10.05 -37.72 2.68
C LEU A 184 -10.96 -38.22 3.81
N LEU A 185 -11.14 -37.42 4.87
CA LEU A 185 -12.01 -37.78 6.00
C LEU A 185 -13.47 -37.98 5.59
N ARG A 186 -13.99 -37.15 4.67
CA ARG A 186 -15.36 -37.31 4.13
C ARG A 186 -15.48 -38.57 3.26
N GLY A 187 -14.45 -38.91 2.49
CA GLY A 187 -14.42 -40.13 1.68
C GLY A 187 -14.43 -41.40 2.55
N SER A 188 -13.67 -41.42 3.64
CA SER A 188 -13.65 -42.54 4.59
C SER A 188 -14.98 -42.73 5.32
N LYS A 189 -15.68 -41.63 5.68
CA LYS A 189 -17.00 -41.70 6.32
C LYS A 189 -18.13 -42.17 5.40
N LYS A 190 -17.97 -42.08 4.08
CA LYS A 190 -18.95 -42.61 3.10
C LYS A 190 -18.76 -44.09 2.76
N LYS A 191 -17.62 -44.68 3.16
CA LYS A 191 -17.29 -46.09 2.87
C LYS A 191 -17.62 -47.04 4.03
N ASN A 192 -18.02 -46.52 5.18
CA ASN A 192 -18.59 -47.25 6.31
C ASN A 192 -20.08 -46.94 6.41
#